data_AF-Q0U6R6-F1
#
_entry.id   AF-Q0U6R6-F1
#
_cell.length_a   1.000
_cell.length_b   1.000
_cell.length_c   1.000
_cell.angle_alpha   90.00
_cell.angle_beta   90.00
_cell.angle_gamma   90.00
#
_symmetry.space_group_name_H-M   'P 1'
#
loop_
_entity.id
_entity.type
_entity.pdbx_description
1 polymer ?
#
loop_
_entity_poly.entity_id
_entity_poly.type
_entity_poly.pdbx_seq_one_letter_code
_entity_poly.pdbx_strand_id
1 'polypeptide(L)'
;MPLWLIFHPDGTFEDDISKEALAADITKIYTSVGLPAFYVVTNFIKMPGNTMLVGGKKLDKEDKPFIRIAIEHIAVRLPDEDNVYRETANAVDATLKPHIADKGYNLEFHIDETERRLWKINGLFPPTFKSEEEKTWARENRAVDFGGAASL
;
A
#
# COMPACT_ATOMS: atom_id res chain seq x y z
N MET A 1 2.66 1.25 -8.78
CA MET A 1 2.86 0.53 -7.52
C MET A 1 2.83 1.54 -6.41
N PRO A 2 1.89 1.36 -5.50
CA PRO A 2 2.23 1.28 -4.09
C PRO A 2 2.32 -0.20 -3.67
N LEU A 3 3.35 -0.55 -2.90
CA LEU A 3 3.37 -1.81 -2.16
C LEU A 3 3.07 -1.48 -0.70
N TRP A 4 2.02 -2.11 -0.16
CA TRP A 4 1.67 -2.02 1.25
C TRP A 4 2.01 -3.34 1.94
N LEU A 5 2.81 -3.26 2.99
CA LEU A 5 3.11 -4.36 3.89
C LEU A 5 2.45 -4.05 5.23
N ILE A 6 1.42 -4.84 5.57
CA ILE A 6 0.64 -4.67 6.80
C ILE A 6 1.02 -5.79 7.75
N PHE A 7 1.84 -5.46 8.73
CA PHE A 7 2.25 -6.36 9.79
C PHE A 7 1.23 -6.32 10.91
N HIS A 8 0.71 -7.49 11.31
CA HIS A 8 -0.37 -7.57 12.28
C HIS A 8 -0.18 -8.76 13.25
N PRO A 9 -0.60 -8.65 14.51
CA PRO A 9 -0.52 -9.75 15.47
C PRO A 9 -1.61 -10.80 15.23
N ASP A 10 -1.51 -11.91 15.97
CA ASP A 10 -2.59 -12.91 16.08
C ASP A 10 -3.95 -12.27 16.41
N GLY A 11 -5.02 -12.78 15.79
CA GLY A 11 -6.40 -12.35 16.05
C GLY A 11 -6.83 -11.05 15.35
N THR A 12 -5.99 -10.47 14.49
CA THR A 12 -6.34 -9.33 13.63
C THR A 12 -6.08 -9.70 12.16
N PHE A 13 -6.92 -9.21 11.23
CA PHE A 13 -6.77 -9.45 9.79
C PHE A 13 -6.53 -10.92 9.37
N GLU A 14 -7.16 -11.88 10.06
CA GLU A 14 -7.00 -13.31 9.73
C GLU A 14 -8.06 -13.79 8.73
N ASP A 15 -9.24 -13.17 8.72
CA ASP A 15 -10.32 -13.45 7.78
C ASP A 15 -10.19 -12.64 6.49
N ASP A 16 -10.62 -13.22 5.37
CA ASP A 16 -10.51 -12.59 4.06
C ASP A 16 -11.40 -11.35 3.93
N ILE A 17 -12.55 -11.31 4.60
CA ILE A 17 -13.46 -10.17 4.56
C ILE A 17 -12.77 -8.90 5.06
N SER A 18 -12.10 -8.96 6.22
CA SER A 18 -11.39 -7.81 6.78
C SER A 18 -10.17 -7.40 5.95
N LYS A 19 -9.44 -8.37 5.37
CA LYS A 19 -8.31 -8.13 4.47
C LYS A 19 -8.76 -7.45 3.17
N GLU A 20 -9.78 -7.98 2.52
CA GLU A 20 -10.34 -7.46 1.27
C GLU A 20 -10.94 -6.07 1.45
N ALA A 21 -11.64 -5.82 2.57
CA ALA A 21 -12.22 -4.52 2.86
C ALA A 21 -11.15 -3.42 2.97
N LEU A 22 -10.07 -3.67 3.73
CA LEU A 22 -8.97 -2.71 3.85
C LEU A 22 -8.20 -2.57 2.53
N ALA A 23 -7.90 -3.66 1.83
CA ALA A 23 -7.21 -3.62 0.54
C ALA A 23 -8.02 -2.84 -0.52
N ALA A 24 -9.34 -2.98 -0.52
CA ALA A 24 -10.22 -2.22 -1.41
C ALA A 24 -10.17 -0.71 -1.11
N ASP A 25 -10.20 -0.30 0.15
CA ASP A 25 -10.13 1.12 0.52
C ASP A 25 -8.73 1.72 0.28
N ILE A 26 -7.66 0.94 0.48
CA ILE A 26 -6.30 1.32 0.07
C ILE A 26 -6.25 1.53 -1.44
N THR A 27 -6.82 0.61 -2.22
CA THR A 27 -6.84 0.71 -3.69
C THR A 27 -7.52 1.98 -4.17
N LYS A 28 -8.61 2.39 -3.51
CA LYS A 28 -9.34 3.63 -3.84
C LYS A 28 -8.48 4.89 -3.76
N ILE A 29 -7.52 4.96 -2.82
CA ILE A 29 -6.58 6.10 -2.72
C ILE A 29 -5.91 6.34 -4.07
N TYR A 30 -5.37 5.28 -4.67
CA TYR A 30 -4.53 5.36 -5.86
C TYR A 30 -5.34 5.43 -7.15
N THR A 31 -6.47 4.72 -7.22
CA THR A 31 -7.37 4.84 -8.38
C THR A 31 -8.01 6.22 -8.46
N SER A 32 -8.20 6.92 -7.33
CA SER A 32 -8.75 8.28 -7.32
C SER A 32 -7.84 9.30 -8.02
N VAL A 33 -6.54 9.04 -8.11
CA VAL A 33 -5.56 9.86 -8.83
C VAL A 33 -5.19 9.30 -10.21
N GLY A 34 -5.90 8.26 -10.67
CA GLY A 34 -5.79 7.70 -12.02
C GLY A 34 -4.81 6.53 -12.18
N LEU A 35 -4.24 6.00 -11.09
CA LEU A 35 -3.39 4.81 -11.20
C LEU A 35 -4.23 3.54 -11.46
N PRO A 36 -3.74 2.60 -12.29
CA PRO A 36 -4.36 1.29 -12.48
C PRO A 36 -4.56 0.54 -11.16
N ALA A 37 -5.73 -0.08 -10.93
CA ALA A 37 -6.01 -0.78 -9.67
C ALA A 37 -5.01 -1.92 -9.40
N PHE A 38 -4.64 -2.69 -10.43
CA PHE A 38 -3.65 -3.77 -10.32
C PHE A 38 -2.22 -3.30 -9.97
N TYR A 39 -1.95 -1.99 -9.96
CA TYR A 39 -0.71 -1.46 -9.38
C TYR A 39 -0.70 -1.54 -7.85
N VAL A 40 -1.83 -1.65 -7.18
CA VAL A 40 -1.91 -1.60 -5.72
C VAL A 40 -1.77 -3.02 -5.19
N VAL A 41 -0.65 -3.29 -4.52
CA VAL A 41 -0.42 -4.60 -3.88
C VAL A 41 -0.44 -4.40 -2.37
N THR A 42 -1.30 -5.16 -1.68
CA THR A 42 -1.41 -5.14 -0.22
C THR A 42 -1.17 -6.53 0.33
N ASN A 43 -0.07 -6.70 1.06
CA ASN A 43 0.29 -7.94 1.71
C ASN A 43 0.00 -7.84 3.21
N PHE A 44 -0.74 -8.81 3.74
CA PHE A 44 -0.94 -8.98 5.17
C PHE A 44 0.08 -9.99 5.69
N ILE A 45 0.93 -9.54 6.61
CA ILE A 45 2.03 -10.32 7.17
C ILE A 45 1.74 -10.54 8.65
N LYS A 46 1.29 -11.76 8.96
CA LYS A 46 1.04 -12.16 10.33
C LYS A 46 2.35 -12.24 11.11
N MET A 47 2.38 -11.58 12.26
CA MET A 47 3.49 -11.55 13.23
C MET A 47 3.08 -12.35 14.47
N PRO A 48 3.24 -13.68 14.45
CA PRO A 48 2.79 -14.52 15.55
C PRO A 48 3.61 -14.26 16.82
N GLY A 49 2.99 -14.50 17.99
CA GLY A 49 3.59 -14.54 19.33
C GLY A 49 5.03 -14.04 19.50
N ASN A 50 5.19 -12.85 20.10
CA ASN A 50 6.48 -12.22 20.46
C ASN A 50 7.42 -11.86 19.30
N THR A 51 6.97 -11.84 18.04
CA THR A 51 7.82 -11.41 16.90
C THR A 51 7.73 -9.91 16.63
N MET A 52 6.72 -9.23 17.17
CA MET A 52 6.59 -7.78 17.13
C MET A 52 6.82 -7.22 18.53
N LEU A 53 7.95 -6.52 18.71
CA LEU A 53 8.31 -5.86 19.97
C LEU A 53 8.26 -4.35 19.79
N VAL A 54 7.54 -3.67 20.68
CA VAL A 54 7.44 -2.20 20.71
C VAL A 54 8.19 -1.71 21.94
N GLY A 55 9.14 -0.80 21.77
CA GLY A 55 9.98 -0.32 22.88
C GLY A 55 10.79 -1.42 23.57
N GLY A 56 11.17 -2.48 22.85
CA GLY A 56 11.93 -3.61 23.38
C GLY A 56 11.11 -4.60 24.21
N LYS A 57 9.78 -4.49 24.22
CA LYS A 57 8.87 -5.41 24.91
C LYS A 57 7.92 -6.06 23.93
N LYS A 58 7.60 -7.34 24.18
CA LYS A 58 6.45 -7.98 23.55
C LYS A 58 5.17 -7.22 23.94
N LEU A 59 4.16 -7.26 23.09
CA LEU A 59 2.82 -6.83 23.45
C LEU A 59 2.17 -7.92 24.29
N ASP A 60 1.67 -7.55 25.47
CA ASP A 60 0.93 -8.45 26.33
C ASP A 60 -0.50 -8.65 25.80
N LYS A 61 -1.22 -9.67 26.32
CA LYS A 61 -2.58 -9.99 25.82
C LYS A 61 -3.59 -8.89 26.14
N GLU A 62 -3.30 -8.11 27.17
CA GLU A 62 -4.10 -6.99 27.64
C GLU A 62 -3.81 -5.70 26.85
N ASP A 63 -2.71 -5.65 26.09
CA ASP A 63 -2.37 -4.50 25.25
C ASP A 63 -3.28 -4.45 24.01
N LYS A 64 -3.49 -3.23 23.51
CA LYS A 64 -4.14 -3.03 22.21
C LYS A 64 -3.27 -3.68 21.12
N PRO A 65 -3.86 -4.43 20.17
CA PRO A 65 -3.16 -4.88 18.98
C PRO A 65 -2.44 -3.71 18.30
N PHE A 66 -1.18 -3.92 17.91
CA PHE A 66 -0.39 -2.93 17.19
C PHE A 66 -0.24 -3.33 15.73
N ILE A 67 -0.60 -2.45 14.81
CA ILE A 67 -0.48 -2.65 13.38
C ILE A 67 0.68 -1.78 12.87
N ARG A 68 1.68 -2.39 12.24
CA ARG A 68 2.80 -1.67 11.61
C ARG A 68 2.64 -1.74 10.10
N ILE A 69 2.74 -0.59 9.42
CA ILE A 69 2.52 -0.51 7.97
C ILE A 69 3.72 0.14 7.25
N ALA A 70 4.36 -0.62 6.36
CA ALA A 70 5.35 -0.08 5.43
C ALA A 70 4.72 0.13 4.06
N ILE A 71 4.95 1.30 3.46
CA ILE A 71 4.38 1.67 2.16
C ILE A 71 5.52 2.11 1.24
N GLU A 72 5.62 1.52 0.07
CA GLU A 72 6.59 1.91 -0.96
C GLU A 72 5.85 2.60 -2.10
N HIS A 73 6.08 3.90 -2.32
CA HIS A 73 5.59 4.62 -3.50
C HIS A 73 6.64 4.53 -4.63
N ILE A 74 6.24 3.99 -5.79
CA ILE A 74 7.16 3.73 -6.91
C ILE A 74 6.66 4.33 -8.23
N ALA A 75 5.33 4.40 -8.42
CA ALA A 75 4.76 4.86 -9.69
C ALA A 75 4.95 6.36 -9.94
N VAL A 76 4.81 7.16 -8.89
CA VAL A 76 4.81 8.61 -8.95
C VAL A 76 5.62 9.09 -7.76
N ARG A 77 6.56 9.99 -8.01
CA ARG A 77 7.27 10.71 -6.96
C ARG A 77 6.45 11.94 -6.58
N LEU A 78 6.21 12.12 -5.29
CA LEU A 78 5.54 13.29 -4.77
C LEU A 78 6.46 14.52 -4.91
N PRO A 79 5.90 15.70 -5.23
CA PRO A 79 6.60 16.96 -5.04
C PRO A 79 7.13 17.09 -3.60
N ASP A 80 8.34 17.64 -3.47
CA ASP A 80 8.98 17.88 -2.17
C ASP A 80 8.38 19.11 -1.47
N GLU A 81 7.14 18.96 -1.03
CA GLU A 81 6.30 20.02 -0.47
C GLU A 81 5.54 19.52 0.77
N ASP A 82 5.69 20.22 1.90
CA ASP A 82 5.09 19.82 3.19
C ASP A 82 3.56 19.61 3.14
N ASN A 83 2.85 20.43 2.36
CA ASN A 83 1.40 20.28 2.18
C ASN A 83 1.06 18.99 1.43
N VAL A 84 1.82 18.64 0.39
CA VAL A 84 1.58 17.42 -0.39
C VAL A 84 1.87 16.17 0.45
N TYR A 85 2.96 16.16 1.22
CA TYR A 85 3.27 15.06 2.13
C TYR A 85 2.22 14.91 3.22
N ARG A 86 1.78 16.03 3.82
CA ARG A 86 0.72 16.03 4.83
C ARG A 86 -0.60 15.52 4.29
N GLU A 87 -1.03 15.97 3.12
CA GLU A 87 -2.26 15.52 2.47
C GLU A 87 -2.21 14.01 2.15
N THR A 88 -1.05 13.52 1.69
CA THR A 88 -0.83 12.10 1.43
C THR A 88 -0.93 11.27 2.73
N ALA A 89 -0.25 11.71 3.79
CA ALA A 89 -0.32 11.07 5.10
C ALA A 89 -1.75 11.06 5.66
N ASN A 90 -2.47 12.18 5.56
CA ASN A 90 -3.86 12.28 6.01
C ASN A 90 -4.80 11.37 5.22
N ALA A 91 -4.56 11.17 3.91
CA ALA A 91 -5.35 10.23 3.11
C ALA A 91 -5.14 8.78 3.57
N VAL A 92 -3.90 8.42 3.93
CA VAL A 92 -3.59 7.13 4.55
C VAL A 92 -4.31 6.99 5.90
N ASP A 93 -4.21 7.99 6.78
CA ASP A 93 -4.91 7.98 8.08
C ASP A 93 -6.41 7.79 7.92
N ALA A 94 -7.05 8.52 7.00
CA ALA A 94 -8.48 8.42 6.74
C ALA A 94 -8.88 7.02 6.26
N THR A 95 -8.08 6.40 5.37
CA THR A 95 -8.31 5.03 4.91
C THR A 95 -8.14 4.01 6.02
N LEU A 96 -7.13 4.16 6.90
CA LEU A 96 -6.84 3.19 7.96
C LEU A 96 -7.80 3.29 9.15
N LYS A 97 -8.35 4.47 9.40
CA LYS A 97 -9.20 4.75 10.57
C LYS A 97 -10.33 3.74 10.79
N PRO A 98 -11.22 3.43 9.83
CA PRO A 98 -12.32 2.48 10.07
C PRO A 98 -11.86 1.02 10.26
N HIS A 99 -10.67 0.68 9.78
CA HIS A 99 -10.14 -0.69 9.81
C HIS A 99 -9.28 -0.98 11.03
N ILE A 100 -8.68 0.06 11.63
CA ILE A 100 -7.66 -0.05 12.68
C ILE A 100 -8.01 0.83 13.89
N ALA A 101 -8.00 2.15 13.72
CA ALA A 101 -8.15 3.09 14.84
C ALA A 101 -9.54 2.98 15.51
N ASP A 102 -10.61 2.85 14.73
CA ASP A 102 -11.98 2.71 15.23
C ASP A 102 -12.23 1.37 15.92
N LYS A 103 -11.37 0.37 15.66
CA LYS A 103 -11.35 -0.91 16.39
C LYS A 103 -10.52 -0.84 17.68
N GLY A 104 -9.94 0.32 18.00
CA GLY A 104 -9.16 0.56 19.20
C GLY A 104 -7.72 0.04 19.13
N TYR A 105 -7.20 -0.28 17.94
CA TYR A 105 -5.83 -0.76 17.76
C TYR A 105 -4.83 0.40 17.74
N ASN A 106 -3.58 0.12 18.11
CA ASN A 106 -2.45 1.03 17.90
C ASN A 106 -1.95 0.88 16.45
N LEU A 107 -1.42 1.96 15.87
CA LEU A 107 -1.01 2.03 14.48
C LEU A 107 0.28 2.84 14.34
N GLU A 108 1.18 2.39 13.47
CA GLU A 108 2.28 3.19 12.94
C GLU A 108 2.46 2.88 11.44
N PHE A 109 2.54 3.93 10.62
CA PHE A 109 2.92 3.80 9.22
C PHE A 109 4.07 4.71 8.84
N HIS A 110 4.74 4.35 7.74
CA HIS A 110 5.62 5.25 7.02
C HIS A 110 5.51 4.97 5.52
N ILE A 111 5.91 5.96 4.72
CA ILE A 111 5.99 5.87 3.27
C ILE A 111 7.44 6.13 2.86
N ASP A 112 8.02 5.25 2.06
CA ASP A 112 9.28 5.48 1.36
C ASP A 112 9.04 5.60 -0.16
N GLU A 113 9.93 6.31 -0.85
CA GLU A 113 9.87 6.50 -2.31
C GLU A 113 11.06 5.80 -3.00
N THR A 114 10.78 4.89 -3.93
CA THR A 114 11.83 4.07 -4.58
C THR A 114 12.05 4.40 -6.06
N GLU A 115 13.17 3.92 -6.62
CA GLU A 115 13.58 4.21 -8.00
C GLU A 115 12.66 3.55 -9.04
N ARG A 116 11.80 4.37 -9.66
CA ARG A 116 10.85 3.97 -10.71
C ARG A 116 11.48 3.21 -11.88
N ARG A 117 12.69 3.56 -12.31
CA ARG A 117 13.35 2.93 -13.47
C ARG A 117 13.80 1.49 -13.22
N LEU A 118 13.75 1.04 -11.96
CA LEU A 118 14.04 -0.34 -11.57
C LEU A 118 12.77 -1.14 -11.28
N TRP A 119 11.59 -0.61 -11.61
CA TRP A 119 10.32 -1.29 -11.45
C TRP A 119 9.77 -1.82 -12.78
N LYS A 120 9.42 -3.10 -12.79
CA LYS A 120 8.77 -3.79 -13.91
C LYS A 120 7.53 -4.55 -13.43
N ILE A 121 6.55 -4.73 -14.31
CA ILE A 121 5.40 -5.63 -14.12
C ILE A 121 5.35 -6.59 -15.31
N ASN A 122 5.39 -7.90 -15.05
CA ASN A 122 5.44 -8.93 -16.10
C ASN A 122 6.54 -8.66 -17.14
N GLY A 123 7.71 -8.19 -16.70
CA GLY A 123 8.84 -7.84 -17.57
C GLY A 123 8.72 -6.48 -18.28
N LEU A 124 7.56 -5.81 -18.22
CA LEU A 124 7.30 -4.53 -18.88
C LEU A 124 7.61 -3.35 -17.96
N PHE A 125 8.16 -2.29 -18.54
CA PHE A 125 8.22 -1.00 -17.86
C PHE A 125 6.81 -0.38 -17.81
N PRO A 126 6.32 0.01 -16.62
CA PRO A 126 5.03 0.70 -16.52
C PRO A 126 5.04 2.02 -17.32
N PRO A 127 3.97 2.36 -18.05
CA PRO A 127 3.91 3.61 -18.81
C PRO A 127 4.03 4.85 -17.94
N THR A 128 4.43 5.99 -18.53
CA THR A 128 4.54 7.28 -17.83
C THR A 128 3.21 7.66 -17.17
N PHE A 129 3.28 8.28 -15.99
CA PHE A 129 2.10 8.71 -15.25
C PHE A 129 1.20 9.62 -16.12
N LYS A 130 -0.10 9.33 -16.15
CA LYS A 130 -1.16 9.99 -16.92
C LYS A 130 -1.03 9.90 -18.45
N SER A 131 -0.15 9.06 -18.98
CA SER A 131 -0.08 8.74 -20.42
C SER A 131 -1.34 7.99 -20.91
N GLU A 132 -1.56 7.96 -22.23
CA GLU A 132 -2.67 7.19 -22.82
C GLU A 132 -2.48 5.68 -22.66
N GLU A 133 -1.23 5.23 -22.64
CA GLU A 133 -0.84 3.86 -22.34
C GLU A 133 -1.18 3.48 -20.88
N GLU A 134 -0.90 4.37 -19.90
CA GLU A 134 -1.28 4.12 -18.51
C GLU A 134 -2.80 4.10 -18.32
N LYS A 135 -3.52 5.02 -18.99
CA LYS A 135 -4.99 5.00 -18.99
C LYS A 135 -5.53 3.70 -19.59
N THR A 136 -4.87 3.15 -20.61
CA THR A 136 -5.21 1.84 -21.16
C THR A 136 -4.93 0.72 -20.16
N TRP A 137 -3.78 0.72 -19.48
CA TRP A 137 -3.50 -0.23 -18.40
C TRP A 137 -4.53 -0.14 -17.26
N ALA A 138 -4.99 1.06 -16.92
CA ALA A 138 -6.03 1.27 -15.91
C ALA A 138 -7.38 0.71 -16.35
N ARG A 139 -7.80 0.98 -17.60
CA ARG A 139 -9.06 0.48 -18.17
C ARG A 139 -9.09 -1.04 -18.29
N GLU A 140 -8.01 -1.64 -18.76
CA GLU A 140 -7.90 -3.09 -18.95
C GLU A 140 -7.56 -3.83 -17.65
N ASN A 141 -7.20 -3.09 -16.59
CA ASN A 141 -6.74 -3.57 -15.29
C ASN A 141 -5.66 -4.68 -15.38
N ARG A 142 -4.74 -4.53 -16.34
CA ARG A 142 -3.61 -5.45 -16.55
C ARG A 142 -2.49 -4.73 -17.29
N ALA A 143 -1.27 -5.29 -17.20
CA ALA A 143 -0.18 -4.86 -18.04
C ALA A 143 -0.44 -5.25 -19.50
N VAL A 144 -0.39 -4.27 -20.40
CA VAL A 144 -0.55 -4.43 -21.85
C VAL A 144 0.78 -4.10 -22.51
N ASP A 145 1.32 -5.02 -23.31
CA ASP A 145 2.48 -4.73 -24.15
C ASP A 145 2.03 -3.94 -25.40
N PHE A 146 2.57 -2.74 -25.57
CA PHE A 146 2.31 -1.86 -26.71
C PHE A 146 3.37 -1.99 -27.82
N GLY A 147 4.36 -2.88 -27.65
CA GLY A 147 5.50 -3.03 -28.54
C GLY A 147 6.62 -2.04 -28.22
N GLY A 148 7.77 -2.55 -27.81
CA GLY A 148 8.99 -1.79 -27.48
C GLY A 148 10.16 -2.73 -27.19
N ALA A 149 11.40 -2.22 -27.28
CA ALA A 149 12.62 -3.04 -27.33
C ALA A 149 13.02 -3.83 -26.06
N ALA A 150 12.12 -4.02 -25.09
CA ALA A 150 12.47 -4.67 -23.82
C ALA A 150 11.28 -5.35 -23.09
N SER A 151 10.42 -6.09 -23.80
CA SER A 151 9.62 -7.16 -23.19
C SER A 151 10.46 -8.43 -23.05
N LEU A 152 10.24 -9.18 -21.94
CA LEU A 152 10.80 -10.52 -21.75
C LEU A 152 10.14 -11.51 -22.71
#